data_AF-A0A963VTI9-F1
#
_entry.id   AF-A0A963VTI9-F1
#
_cell.length_a   1.000
_cell.length_b   1.000
_cell.length_c   1.000
_cell.angle_alpha   90.00
_cell.angle_beta   90.00
_cell.angle_gamma   90.00
#
_symmetry.space_group_name_H-M   'P 1'
#
loop_
_entity.id
_entity.type
_entity.pdbx_description
1 polymer ?
#
loop_
_entity_poly.entity_id
_entity_poly.type
_entity_poly.pdbx_seq_one_letter_code
_entity_poly.pdbx_strand_id
1 'polypeptide(L)'
;MKKTILIGAVALLSACSQKAEEAPAPEVTDTVAEAPAPTPPGTYTVKMSDGTMGKTVINEDGTYVDSDDKGTEEKGAFANKEGKACFDPEGDKPEECWTLSPLAEDGTFTATKDSDQTVVTVTPPAASPAG
;
A
#
# COMPACT_ATOMS: atom_id res chain seq x y z
N MET A 1 -54.97 31.82 -11.95
CA MET A 1 -54.79 33.16 -12.53
C MET A 1 -53.51 33.08 -13.38
N LYS A 2 -53.52 32.70 -14.67
CA LYS A 2 -53.94 33.34 -15.94
C LYS A 2 -53.13 34.57 -16.36
N LYS A 3 -52.19 34.35 -17.28
CA LYS A 3 -51.74 35.20 -18.42
C LYS A 3 -50.58 34.45 -19.14
N THR A 4 -50.79 33.62 -20.18
CA THR A 4 -50.88 33.92 -21.65
C THR A 4 -49.74 34.84 -22.13
N ILE A 5 -48.90 34.51 -23.13
CA ILE A 5 -49.09 34.41 -24.61
C ILE A 5 -47.68 34.05 -25.17
N LEU A 6 -47.37 33.06 -26.02
CA LEU A 6 -47.77 32.67 -27.40
C LEU A 6 -46.65 33.01 -28.45
N ILE A 7 -46.43 32.06 -29.38
CA ILE A 7 -45.89 32.15 -30.76
C ILE A 7 -44.36 32.12 -30.98
N GLY A 8 -43.91 31.20 -31.85
CA GLY A 8 -42.62 31.36 -32.54
C GLY A 8 -42.07 30.22 -33.39
N ALA A 9 -42.82 29.74 -34.39
CA ALA A 9 -42.39 29.16 -35.68
C ALA A 9 -41.20 28.16 -35.81
N VAL A 10 -41.55 27.05 -36.47
CA VAL A 10 -40.76 26.05 -37.22
C VAL A 10 -39.46 26.54 -37.86
N ALA A 11 -38.38 25.76 -37.70
CA ALA A 11 -37.36 25.59 -38.72
C ALA A 11 -36.87 24.13 -38.74
N LEU A 12 -37.31 23.38 -39.75
CA LEU A 12 -36.64 22.18 -40.21
C LEU A 12 -35.32 22.62 -40.87
N LEU A 13 -34.18 22.21 -40.31
CA LEU A 13 -32.96 22.04 -41.08
C LEU A 13 -32.44 20.63 -40.86
N SER A 14 -32.66 19.80 -41.89
CA SER A 14 -31.79 18.67 -42.18
C SER A 14 -30.37 19.19 -42.40
N ALA A 15 -29.45 18.88 -41.51
CA ALA A 15 -28.03 18.89 -41.83
C ALA A 15 -27.36 17.82 -40.97
N CYS A 16 -26.99 16.72 -41.63
CA CYS A 16 -26.15 15.68 -41.08
C CYS A 16 -24.90 16.30 -40.45
N SER A 17 -24.57 15.88 -39.23
CA SER A 17 -23.18 15.77 -38.82
C SER A 17 -23.08 14.65 -37.81
N GLN A 18 -22.60 13.52 -38.34
CA GLN A 18 -21.81 12.51 -37.65
C GLN A 18 -22.30 12.14 -36.26
N LYS A 19 -23.05 11.05 -36.22
CA LYS A 19 -23.06 10.16 -35.06
C LYS A 19 -21.63 9.66 -34.87
N ALA A 20 -20.86 10.42 -34.10
CA ALA A 20 -19.65 9.92 -33.49
C ALA A 20 -20.09 8.80 -32.55
N GLU A 21 -19.69 7.60 -32.95
CA GLU A 21 -19.62 6.42 -32.13
C GLU A 21 -19.02 6.81 -30.77
N GLU A 22 -19.84 6.80 -29.72
CA GLU A 22 -19.33 6.74 -28.36
C GLU A 22 -18.58 5.41 -28.26
N ALA A 23 -17.26 5.49 -28.45
CA ALA A 23 -16.34 4.48 -28.00
C ALA A 23 -16.66 4.21 -26.52
N PRO A 24 -16.76 2.94 -26.09
CA PRO A 24 -16.97 2.65 -24.68
C PRO A 24 -15.82 3.30 -23.91
N ALA A 25 -16.17 4.14 -22.92
CA ALA A 25 -15.22 4.56 -21.92
C ALA A 25 -14.56 3.30 -21.35
N PRO A 26 -13.23 3.25 -21.19
CA PRO A 26 -12.59 2.11 -20.56
C PRO A 26 -13.21 1.94 -19.18
N GLU A 27 -13.80 0.76 -18.94
CA GLU A 27 -14.14 0.32 -17.61
C GLU A 27 -12.87 0.44 -16.78
N VAL A 28 -12.86 1.39 -15.85
CA VAL A 28 -11.91 1.41 -14.75
C VAL A 28 -12.26 0.17 -13.94
N THR A 29 -11.62 -0.94 -14.27
CA THR A 29 -11.49 -2.04 -13.34
C THR A 29 -10.71 -1.48 -12.16
N ASP A 30 -11.44 -1.00 -11.15
CA ASP A 30 -10.95 -0.87 -9.79
C ASP A 30 -10.45 -2.25 -9.39
N THR A 31 -9.18 -2.51 -9.70
CA THR A 31 -8.41 -3.56 -9.06
C THR A 31 -8.30 -3.08 -7.62
N VAL A 32 -9.25 -3.49 -6.79
CA VAL A 32 -9.11 -3.44 -5.34
C VAL A 32 -7.86 -4.25 -5.06
N ALA A 33 -6.75 -3.55 -4.83
CA ALA A 33 -5.53 -4.17 -4.37
C ALA A 33 -5.89 -4.91 -3.08
N GLU A 34 -5.80 -6.24 -3.12
CA GLU A 34 -6.01 -7.08 -1.95
C GLU A 34 -5.03 -6.60 -0.88
N ALA A 35 -5.54 -6.35 0.34
CA ALA A 35 -4.70 -5.92 1.44
C ALA A 35 -3.58 -6.96 1.64
N PRO A 36 -2.32 -6.54 1.86
CA PRO A 36 -1.23 -7.47 2.08
C PRO A 36 -1.58 -8.45 3.20
N ALA A 37 -1.19 -9.72 3.02
CA ALA A 37 -1.30 -10.70 4.09
C ALA A 37 -0.56 -10.20 5.35
N PRO A 38 -1.05 -10.52 6.56
CA PRO A 38 -0.41 -10.09 7.79
C PRO A 38 1.05 -10.59 7.84
N THR A 39 1.97 -9.74 8.27
CA THR A 39 3.38 -10.11 8.45
C THR A 39 3.48 -11.16 9.56
N PRO A 40 3.99 -12.37 9.27
CA PRO A 40 4.15 -13.41 10.27
C PRO A 40 5.33 -13.12 11.22
N PRO A 41 5.40 -13.77 12.38
CA PRO A 41 6.61 -13.79 13.19
C PRO A 41 7.80 -14.38 12.43
N GLY A 42 9.01 -13.90 12.75
CA GLY A 42 10.25 -14.40 12.17
C GLY A 42 11.37 -13.36 12.11
N THR A 43 12.47 -13.73 11.47
CA THR A 43 13.65 -12.86 11.29
C THR A 43 13.70 -12.35 9.85
N TYR A 44 13.65 -11.03 9.71
CA TYR A 44 13.67 -10.30 8.47
C TYR A 44 15.00 -9.58 8.31
N THR A 45 15.52 -9.55 7.09
CA THR A 45 16.67 -8.72 6.75
C THR A 45 16.18 -7.49 6.00
N VAL A 46 16.57 -6.31 6.47
CA VAL A 46 16.16 -5.03 5.89
C VAL A 46 17.35 -4.39 5.22
N LYS A 47 17.20 -4.02 3.94
CA LYS A 47 18.21 -3.27 3.18
C LYS A 47 17.70 -1.85 2.96
N MET A 48 18.43 -0.90 3.53
CA MET A 48 18.21 0.52 3.33
C MET A 48 18.63 0.96 1.93
N SER A 49 18.18 2.14 1.50
CA SER A 49 18.48 2.70 0.18
C SER A 49 19.98 3.01 -0.04
N ASP A 50 20.72 3.27 1.03
CA ASP A 50 22.18 3.48 1.03
C ASP A 50 22.98 2.15 1.01
N GLY A 51 22.29 1.00 1.05
CA GLY A 51 22.87 -0.33 1.09
C GLY A 51 23.19 -0.85 2.49
N THR A 52 22.95 -0.06 3.54
CA THR A 52 23.08 -0.50 4.93
C THR A 52 22.08 -1.62 5.22
N MET A 53 22.52 -2.61 5.98
CA MET A 53 21.71 -3.77 6.35
C MET A 53 21.29 -3.66 7.80
N GLY A 54 20.02 -3.92 8.07
CA GLY A 54 19.44 -4.11 9.39
C GLY A 54 18.75 -5.47 9.48
N LYS A 55 18.33 -5.81 10.70
CA LYS A 55 17.60 -7.03 11.00
C LYS A 55 16.40 -6.70 11.88
N THR A 56 15.23 -7.22 11.52
CA THR A 56 14.01 -7.11 12.32
C THR A 56 13.58 -8.50 12.75
N VAL A 57 13.42 -8.72 14.06
CA VAL A 57 12.85 -9.95 14.60
C VAL A 57 11.46 -9.63 15.10
N ILE A 58 10.43 -10.26 14.53
CA ILE A 58 9.05 -10.19 15.01
C ILE A 58 8.77 -11.45 15.81
N ASN A 59 8.42 -11.29 17.07
CA ASN A 59 8.13 -12.39 17.99
C ASN A 59 6.65 -12.80 17.91
N GLU A 60 6.34 -14.04 18.33
CA GLU A 60 4.96 -14.55 18.35
C GLU A 60 4.05 -13.81 19.34
N ASP A 61 4.63 -13.14 20.33
CA ASP A 61 3.90 -12.36 21.35
C ASP A 61 3.50 -10.95 20.88
N GLY A 62 3.82 -10.59 19.62
CA GLY A 62 3.55 -9.26 19.09
C GLY A 62 4.55 -8.21 19.53
N THR A 63 5.77 -8.59 19.94
CA THR A 63 6.90 -7.67 20.11
C THR A 63 7.88 -7.75 18.94
N TYR A 64 8.72 -6.75 18.78
CA TYR A 64 9.82 -6.79 17.82
C TYR A 64 11.16 -6.37 18.42
N VAL A 65 12.24 -6.76 17.74
CA VAL A 65 13.59 -6.26 17.96
C VAL A 65 14.22 -5.90 16.61
N ASP A 66 14.51 -4.62 16.42
CA ASP A 66 15.34 -4.14 15.32
C ASP A 66 16.81 -4.11 15.75
N SER A 67 17.71 -4.44 14.84
CA SER A 67 19.16 -4.32 15.02
C SER A 67 19.78 -3.68 13.80
N ASP A 68 20.64 -2.68 14.01
CA ASP A 68 21.52 -2.15 12.96
C ASP A 68 22.77 -3.03 12.74
N ASP A 69 23.60 -2.64 11.78
CA ASP A 69 24.86 -3.31 11.45
C ASP A 69 25.93 -3.23 12.57
N LYS A 70 25.74 -2.33 13.54
CA LYS A 70 26.61 -2.12 14.70
C LYS A 70 26.14 -2.90 15.93
N GLY A 71 24.98 -3.56 15.85
CA GLY A 71 24.38 -4.30 16.95
C GLY A 71 23.62 -3.41 17.94
N THR A 72 23.29 -2.17 17.57
CA THR A 72 22.35 -1.34 18.33
C THR A 72 20.96 -1.92 18.19
N GLU A 73 20.28 -2.18 19.31
CA GLU A 73 18.92 -2.72 19.30
C GLU A 73 17.87 -1.65 19.61
N GLU A 74 16.72 -1.74 18.94
CA GLU A 74 15.48 -1.06 19.29
C GLU A 74 14.37 -2.11 19.47
N LYS A 75 13.51 -1.92 20.47
CA LYS A 75 12.45 -2.88 20.82
C LYS A 75 11.12 -2.15 20.90
N GLY A 76 10.04 -2.90 20.75
CA GLY A 76 8.70 -2.34 20.83
C GLY A 76 7.60 -3.37 20.56
N ALA A 77 6.38 -2.88 20.43
CA ALA A 77 5.24 -3.67 20.02
C ALA A 77 5.13 -3.70 18.49
N PHE A 78 4.65 -4.81 17.96
CA PHE A 78 4.38 -5.03 16.54
C PHE A 78 2.91 -5.39 16.36
N ALA A 79 2.26 -4.75 15.39
CA ALA A 79 0.89 -5.06 15.03
C ALA A 79 0.67 -4.94 13.52
N ASN A 80 -0.13 -5.86 12.98
CA ASN A 80 -0.70 -5.69 11.65
C ASN A 80 -1.98 -4.83 11.77
N LYS A 81 -1.97 -3.61 11.23
CA LYS A 81 -3.13 -2.70 11.23
C LYS A 81 -3.49 -2.32 9.80
N GLU A 82 -4.74 -2.55 9.39
CA GLU A 82 -5.23 -2.15 8.06
C GLU A 82 -4.36 -2.68 6.88
N GLY A 83 -3.78 -3.87 7.03
CA GLY A 83 -2.88 -4.45 6.02
C GLY A 83 -1.46 -3.84 6.00
N LYS A 84 -1.11 -3.04 7.02
CA LYS A 84 0.22 -2.45 7.22
C LYS A 84 0.92 -3.10 8.42
N ALA A 85 2.24 -3.09 8.36
CA ALA A 85 3.11 -3.49 9.45
C ALA A 85 3.42 -2.27 10.32
N CYS A 86 2.88 -2.22 11.54
CA CYS A 86 3.06 -1.08 12.46
C CYS A 86 3.96 -1.46 13.63
N PHE A 87 4.96 -0.62 13.88
CA PHE A 87 5.98 -0.77 14.90
C PHE A 87 5.84 0.38 15.89
N ASP A 88 5.63 0.05 17.16
CA ASP A 88 5.49 1.00 18.27
C ASP A 88 6.72 0.86 19.19
N PRO A 89 7.77 1.68 18.99
CA PRO A 89 9.01 1.55 19.74
C PRO A 89 8.81 1.89 21.22
N GLU A 90 9.55 1.23 22.10
CA GLU A 90 9.57 1.58 23.53
C GLU A 90 10.03 3.03 23.76
N GLY A 91 9.37 3.70 24.72
CA GLY A 91 9.65 5.09 25.10
C GLY A 91 8.65 6.07 24.49
N ASP A 92 9.09 7.31 24.26
CA ASP A 92 8.23 8.40 23.76
C ASP A 92 8.27 8.54 22.22
N LYS A 93 8.68 7.49 21.50
CA LYS A 93 8.74 7.49 20.04
C LYS A 93 7.33 7.23 19.47
N PRO A 94 6.95 7.88 18.36
CA PRO A 94 5.68 7.59 17.72
C PRO A 94 5.72 6.22 17.05
N GLU A 95 4.55 5.56 17.02
CA GLU A 95 4.33 4.39 16.18
C GLU A 95 4.55 4.73 14.70
N GLU A 96 5.18 3.81 13.97
CA GLU A 96 5.43 3.91 12.55
C GLU A 96 4.82 2.73 11.80
N CYS A 97 4.01 3.03 10.78
CA CYS A 97 3.36 2.02 9.93
C CYS A 97 3.98 1.96 8.54
N TRP A 98 4.07 0.75 8.02
CA TRP A 98 4.70 0.45 6.75
C TRP A 98 3.72 -0.26 5.81
N THR A 99 3.60 0.29 4.60
CA THR A 99 2.87 -0.33 3.50
C THR A 99 3.78 -1.34 2.79
N LEU A 100 3.33 -2.59 2.67
CA LEU A 100 4.12 -3.67 2.07
C LEU A 100 3.72 -3.89 0.61
N SER A 101 4.70 -4.06 -0.28
CA SER A 101 4.46 -4.55 -1.63
C SER A 101 4.19 -6.06 -1.63
N PRO A 102 3.61 -6.62 -2.70
CA PRO A 102 3.68 -8.04 -2.96
C PRO A 102 5.14 -8.54 -2.98
N LEU A 103 5.33 -9.84 -2.71
CA LEU A 103 6.62 -10.50 -2.90
C LEU A 103 7.03 -10.44 -4.38
N ALA A 104 8.26 -10.05 -4.63
CA ALA A 104 8.92 -10.13 -5.91
C ALA A 104 9.36 -11.58 -6.21
N GLU A 105 9.76 -11.83 -7.47
CA GLU A 105 10.19 -13.15 -7.94
C GLU A 105 11.41 -13.70 -7.17
N ASP A 106 12.22 -12.83 -6.59
CA ASP A 106 13.39 -13.18 -5.78
C ASP A 106 13.04 -13.49 -4.31
N GLY A 107 11.76 -13.39 -3.94
CA GLY A 107 11.26 -13.61 -2.58
C GLY A 107 11.45 -12.42 -1.64
N THR A 108 11.86 -11.24 -2.13
CA THR A 108 11.89 -10.00 -1.36
C THR A 108 10.61 -9.19 -1.55
N PHE A 109 10.35 -8.21 -0.68
CA PHE A 109 9.30 -7.21 -0.89
C PHE A 109 9.83 -5.84 -0.48
N THR A 110 9.17 -4.76 -0.89
CA THR A 110 9.48 -3.42 -0.40
C THR A 110 8.53 -3.01 0.70
N ALA A 111 9.04 -2.35 1.72
CA ALA A 111 8.23 -1.68 2.74
C ALA A 111 8.38 -0.17 2.58
N THR A 112 7.25 0.54 2.49
CA THR A 112 7.19 1.99 2.38
C THR A 112 6.68 2.58 3.68
N LYS A 113 7.49 3.43 4.29
CA LYS A 113 7.19 4.13 5.54
C LYS A 113 6.10 5.17 5.34
N ASP A 114 5.05 5.15 6.15
CA ASP A 114 3.92 6.04 5.95
C ASP A 114 4.29 7.51 6.24
N SER A 115 5.13 7.78 7.24
CA SER A 115 5.44 9.15 7.68
C SER A 115 6.26 9.99 6.69
N ASP A 116 7.24 9.39 6.01
CA ASP A 116 8.19 10.11 5.14
C ASP A 116 8.38 9.46 3.76
N GLN A 117 7.64 8.39 3.46
CA GLN A 117 7.69 7.64 2.20
C GLN A 117 9.06 6.98 1.93
N THR A 118 9.88 6.77 2.96
CA THR A 118 11.11 5.98 2.84
C THR A 118 10.80 4.56 2.41
N VAL A 119 11.51 4.06 1.39
CA VAL A 119 11.35 2.70 0.89
C VAL A 119 12.58 1.87 1.25
N VAL A 120 12.33 0.69 1.82
CA VAL A 120 13.37 -0.32 2.10
C VAL A 120 13.04 -1.64 1.40
N THR A 121 14.06 -2.43 1.12
CA THR A 121 13.88 -3.79 0.61
C THR A 121 13.98 -4.77 1.77
N VAL A 122 13.00 -5.65 1.91
CA VAL A 122 12.91 -6.63 3.00
C VAL A 122 13.02 -8.03 2.43
N THR A 123 13.92 -8.81 3.00
CA THR A 123 13.98 -10.26 2.81
C THR A 123 13.26 -10.93 3.99
N PRO A 124 12.14 -11.63 3.76
CA PRO A 124 11.42 -12.35 4.80
C PRO A 124 12.26 -13.52 5.36
N PRO A 125 11.88 -14.05 6.54
CA PRO A 125 12.40 -15.34 6.97
C PRO A 125 12.15 -16.36 5.86
N ALA A 126 13.14 -17.20 5.58
CA ALA A 126 12.95 -18.30 4.64
C ALA A 126 11.70 -19.07 5.07
N ALA A 127 10.74 -19.24 4.15
CA ALA A 127 9.57 -20.06 4.43
C ALA A 127 10.09 -21.41 4.91
N SER A 128 9.82 -21.77 6.18
CA SER A 128 10.01 -23.15 6.59
C SER A 128 9.22 -24.00 5.60
N PRO A 129 9.83 -25.02 4.95
CA PRO A 129 9.05 -25.91 4.12
C PRO A 129 7.94 -26.45 5.00
N ALA A 130 6.69 -26.21 4.61
CA ALA A 130 5.53 -26.80 5.25
C ALA A 130 5.79 -28.32 5.30
N GLY A 131 5.99 -28.84 6.51
CA GLY A 131 6.19 -30.27 6.75
C GLY A 131 4.91 -31.06 6.52
#